data_AF-A0A3C0JMJ8-F1
#
_entry.id   AF-A0A3C0JMJ8-F1
#
_cell.length_a   1.000
_cell.length_b   1.000
_cell.length_c   1.000
_cell.angle_alpha   90.00
_cell.angle_beta   90.00
_cell.angle_gamma   90.00
#
_symmetry.space_group_name_H-M   'P 1'
#
loop_
_entity.id
_entity.type
_entity.pdbx_description
1 polymer ?
#
loop_
_entity_poly.entity_id
_entity_poly.type
_entity_poly.pdbx_seq_one_letter_code
_entity_poly.pdbx_strand_id
1 'polypeptide(L)'
;MRKLDEEVFVPGHGELCDKGYLDEQGSFILEWKEYVKGAIDQGVTRAQAVSSLTKMTDRYPMDVGQDGMAPLVMRMSAGNLYDYLTGAWPAPPIPAPATPRRS
;
A
#
# COMPACT_ATOMS: atom_id res chain seq x y z
N MET A 1 -4.42 -6.27 -16.10
CA MET A 1 -3.85 -4.96 -16.47
C MET A 1 -2.83 -5.05 -17.59
N ARG A 2 -1.70 -5.78 -17.46
CA ARG A 2 -0.76 -5.91 -18.61
C ARG A 2 -1.28 -6.72 -19.81
N LYS A 3 -2.31 -7.55 -19.61
CA LYS A 3 -2.97 -8.35 -20.64
C LYS A 3 -4.22 -7.68 -21.25
N LEU A 4 -4.45 -6.41 -20.90
CA LEU A 4 -5.55 -5.61 -21.42
C LEU A 4 -5.04 -4.85 -22.65
N ASP A 5 -5.88 -4.76 -23.69
CA ASP A 5 -5.53 -4.11 -24.96
C ASP A 5 -5.61 -2.57 -24.87
N GLU A 6 -6.17 -2.06 -23.78
CA GLU A 6 -6.32 -0.64 -23.52
C GLU A 6 -4.98 0.00 -23.13
N GLU A 7 -4.66 1.13 -23.76
CA GLU A 7 -3.43 1.89 -23.53
C GLU A 7 -3.60 3.01 -22.48
N VAL A 8 -4.85 3.37 -22.13
CA VAL A 8 -5.17 4.42 -21.16
C VAL A 8 -6.05 3.84 -20.05
N PHE A 9 -5.64 4.07 -18.81
CA PHE A 9 -6.34 3.69 -17.59
C PHE A 9 -6.83 4.93 -16.84
N VAL A 10 -8.05 4.82 -16.31
CA VAL A 10 -8.64 5.81 -15.40
C VAL A 10 -8.48 5.25 -13.99
N PRO A 11 -7.57 5.78 -13.16
CA PRO A 11 -7.44 5.33 -11.78
C PRO A 11 -8.61 5.83 -10.92
N GLY A 12 -8.84 5.19 -9.76
CA GLY A 12 -9.87 5.64 -8.81
C GLY A 12 -9.61 7.05 -8.26
N HIS A 13 -8.35 7.47 -8.21
CA HIS A 13 -7.85 8.81 -7.89
C HIS A 13 -6.61 9.12 -8.75
N GLY A 14 -6.39 10.39 -9.13
CA GLY A 14 -5.24 10.83 -9.92
C GLY A 14 -5.53 11.09 -11.41
N GLU A 15 -4.48 11.42 -12.16
CA GLU A 15 -4.57 11.68 -13.60
C GLU A 15 -4.66 10.38 -14.42
N LEU A 16 -5.08 10.49 -15.68
CA LEU A 16 -5.06 9.38 -16.62
C LEU A 16 -3.65 8.81 -16.74
N CYS A 17 -3.52 7.50 -16.66
CA CYS A 17 -2.23 6.82 -16.69
C CYS A 17 -2.20 5.72 -17.74
N ASP A 18 -1.01 5.36 -18.20
CA ASP A 18 -0.79 4.28 -19.14
C ASP A 18 -0.25 3.02 -18.43
N LYS A 19 0.14 2.01 -19.21
CA LYS A 19 0.74 0.77 -18.67
C LYS A 19 2.06 1.01 -17.92
N GLY A 20 2.81 2.06 -18.25
CA GLY A 20 4.08 2.41 -17.62
C GLY A 20 3.93 2.83 -16.17
N TYR A 21 2.80 3.44 -15.82
CA TYR A 21 2.48 3.80 -14.43
C TYR A 21 2.35 2.58 -13.49
N LEU A 22 2.08 1.38 -14.05
CA LEU A 22 2.05 0.14 -13.27
C LEU A 22 3.45 -0.30 -12.81
N ASP A 23 4.49 0.01 -13.59
CA ASP A 23 5.88 -0.28 -13.21
C ASP A 23 6.32 0.65 -12.07
N GLU A 24 5.95 1.92 -12.14
CA GLU A 24 6.19 2.90 -11.08
C GLU A 24 5.50 2.50 -9.76
N GLN A 25 4.19 2.24 -9.80
CA GLN A 25 3.46 1.78 -8.61
C GLN A 25 4.00 0.46 -8.05
N GLY A 26 4.39 -0.47 -8.93
CA GLY A 26 5.03 -1.73 -8.53
C GLY A 26 6.35 -1.50 -7.79
N SER A 27 7.17 -0.56 -8.28
CA SER A 27 8.44 -0.21 -7.65
C SER A 27 8.25 0.32 -6.23
N PHE A 28 7.19 1.09 -5.97
CA PHE A 28 6.90 1.65 -4.65
C PHE A 28 6.56 0.55 -3.63
N ILE A 29 5.73 -0.41 -4.04
CA ILE A 29 5.37 -1.55 -3.18
C ILE A 29 6.62 -2.38 -2.84
N LEU A 30 7.49 -2.60 -3.82
CA LEU A 30 8.75 -3.34 -3.61
C LEU A 30 9.70 -2.59 -2.68
N GLU A 31 9.86 -1.28 -2.85
CA GLU A 31 10.70 -0.44 -1.98
C GLU A 31 10.21 -0.49 -0.53
N TRP A 32 8.90 -0.39 -0.32
CA TRP A 32 8.27 -0.53 1.00
C TRP A 32 8.51 -1.90 1.64
N LYS A 33 8.35 -2.96 0.84
CA LYS A 33 8.56 -4.33 1.31
C LYS A 33 10.01 -4.54 1.78
N GLU A 34 10.98 -4.09 0.99
CA GLU A 34 12.40 -4.20 1.35
C GLU A 34 12.76 -3.35 2.57
N TYR A 35 12.19 -2.14 2.68
CA TYR A 35 12.42 -1.27 3.82
C TYR A 35 11.94 -1.90 5.15
N VAL A 36 10.74 -2.46 5.16
CA VAL A 36 10.20 -3.14 6.35
C VAL A 36 10.94 -4.46 6.62
N LYS A 37 11.29 -5.21 5.57
CA LYS A 37 12.09 -6.43 5.70
C LYS A 37 13.45 -6.14 6.35
N GLY A 38 14.15 -5.10 5.92
CA GLY A 38 15.44 -4.70 6.51
C GLY A 38 15.32 -4.36 8.00
N ALA A 39 14.22 -3.75 8.42
CA ALA A 39 13.95 -3.49 9.84
C ALA A 39 13.72 -4.80 10.63
N ILE A 40 12.94 -5.74 10.08
CA ILE A 40 12.73 -7.06 10.67
C ILE A 40 14.06 -7.80 10.84
N ASP A 41 14.91 -7.80 9.80
CA ASP A 41 16.21 -8.47 9.82
C ASP A 41 17.16 -7.87 10.87
N GLN A 42 16.93 -6.61 11.28
CA GLN A 42 17.63 -5.93 12.38
C GLN A 42 17.01 -6.16 13.77
N GLY A 43 15.98 -7.01 13.87
CA GLY A 43 15.28 -7.32 15.13
C GLY A 43 14.30 -6.24 15.60
N VAL A 44 13.90 -5.31 14.72
CA VAL A 44 12.88 -4.30 15.04
C VAL A 44 11.56 -5.00 15.32
N THR A 45 10.91 -4.62 16.41
CA THR A 45 9.56 -5.12 16.76
C THR A 45 8.49 -4.41 15.95
N ARG A 46 7.30 -5.02 15.82
CA ARG A 46 6.14 -4.41 15.15
C ARG A 46 5.82 -2.99 15.66
N ALA A 47 5.80 -2.79 16.98
CA ALA A 47 5.50 -1.50 17.58
C ALA A 47 6.55 -0.43 17.22
N GLN A 48 7.82 -0.84 17.17
CA GLN A 48 8.91 0.03 16.71
C GLN A 48 8.80 0.29 15.21
N ALA A 49 8.45 -0.71 14.39
CA ALA A 49 8.28 -0.52 12.96
C ALA A 49 7.21 0.53 12.65
N VAL A 50 6.05 0.45 13.33
CA VAL A 50 4.96 1.42 13.20
C VAL A 50 5.40 2.83 13.65
N SER A 51 6.16 2.95 14.73
CA SER A 51 6.51 4.27 15.30
C SER A 51 7.74 4.93 14.67
N SER A 52 8.69 4.16 14.12
CA SER A 52 10.02 4.64 13.73
C SER A 52 10.34 4.57 12.24
N LEU A 53 9.58 3.81 11.44
CA LEU A 53 9.82 3.70 10.00
C LEU A 53 9.19 4.87 9.23
N THR A 54 9.81 6.05 9.33
CA THR A 54 9.28 7.30 8.74
C THR A 54 9.99 7.77 7.48
N LYS A 55 11.14 7.18 7.10
CA LYS A 55 12.00 7.64 5.99
C LYS A 55 11.33 7.68 4.60
N MET A 56 10.23 6.96 4.42
CA MET A 56 9.48 6.91 3.17
C MET A 56 8.25 7.85 3.16
N THR A 57 7.98 8.58 4.25
CA THR A 57 6.74 9.36 4.44
C THR A 57 6.63 10.53 3.48
N ASP A 58 7.74 11.21 3.20
CA ASP A 58 7.77 12.39 2.32
C ASP A 58 8.09 12.03 0.86
N ARG A 59 8.30 10.74 0.57
CA ARG A 59 8.73 10.25 -0.75
C ARG A 59 7.57 10.14 -1.73
N TYR A 60 6.34 9.98 -1.24
CA TYR A 60 5.15 9.81 -2.08
C TYR A 60 4.10 10.88 -1.72
N PRO A 61 3.70 11.72 -2.69
CA PRO A 61 2.70 12.73 -2.43
C PRO A 61 1.34 12.07 -2.11
N MET A 62 0.64 12.63 -1.14
CA MET A 62 -0.76 12.28 -0.88
C MET A 62 -1.67 13.03 -1.84
N ASP A 63 -2.89 12.51 -2.04
CA ASP A 63 -3.90 13.21 -2.80
C ASP A 63 -4.24 14.57 -2.17
N VAL A 64 -4.63 15.54 -3.02
CA VAL A 64 -5.03 16.88 -2.60
C VAL A 64 -6.08 16.81 -1.48
N GLY A 65 -5.80 17.46 -0.35
CA GLY A 65 -6.67 17.44 0.83
C GLY A 65 -6.42 16.29 1.80
N GLN A 66 -5.48 15.39 1.51
CA GLN A 66 -5.06 14.29 2.39
C GLN A 66 -3.62 14.44 2.90
N ASP A 67 -2.99 15.60 2.75
CA ASP A 67 -1.59 15.84 3.13
C ASP A 67 -1.31 15.50 4.62
N GLY A 68 -2.28 15.76 5.50
CA GLY A 68 -2.18 15.41 6.92
C GLY A 68 -2.28 13.91 7.23
N MET A 69 -2.70 13.09 6.26
CA MET A 69 -2.90 11.64 6.42
C MET A 69 -1.64 10.84 6.16
N ALA A 70 -0.62 11.41 5.50
CA ALA A 70 0.63 10.73 5.19
C ALA A 70 1.20 9.97 6.41
N PRO A 71 1.40 10.61 7.59
CA PRO A 71 1.95 9.91 8.75
C PRO A 71 1.08 8.73 9.23
N LEU A 72 -0.24 8.84 9.14
CA LEU A 72 -1.16 7.77 9.54
C LEU A 72 -1.11 6.60 8.56
N VAL A 73 -1.18 6.89 7.26
CA VAL A 73 -1.09 5.87 6.20
C VAL A 73 0.24 5.14 6.28
N MET A 74 1.35 5.85 6.52
CA MET A 74 2.66 5.23 6.64
C MET A 74 2.76 4.29 7.84
N ARG A 75 2.20 4.68 9.00
CA ARG A 75 2.12 3.83 10.19
C ARG A 75 1.32 2.55 9.92
N MET A 76 0.20 2.67 9.23
CA MET A 76 -0.64 1.53 8.84
C MET A 76 0.11 0.61 7.86
N SER A 77 0.72 1.17 6.82
CA SER A 77 1.50 0.40 5.83
C SER A 77 2.66 -0.35 6.46
N ALA A 78 3.42 0.29 7.35
CA ALA A 78 4.54 -0.33 8.06
C ALA A 78 4.08 -1.51 8.93
N GLY A 79 3.02 -1.34 9.71
CA GLY A 79 2.46 -2.41 10.54
C GLY A 79 1.91 -3.56 9.70
N ASN A 80 1.22 -3.24 8.61
CA ASN A 80 0.61 -4.22 7.72
C ASN A 80 1.66 -5.08 7.00
N LEU A 81 2.70 -4.44 6.46
CA LEU A 81 3.82 -5.14 5.83
C LEU A 81 4.61 -5.98 6.83
N TYR A 82 4.75 -5.51 8.07
CA TYR A 82 5.39 -6.29 9.13
C TYR A 82 4.62 -7.58 9.39
N ASP A 83 3.30 -7.48 9.59
CA ASP A 83 2.43 -8.63 9.82
C ASP A 83 2.44 -9.57 8.61
N TYR A 84 2.44 -9.05 7.39
CA TYR A 84 2.55 -9.82 6.16
C TYR A 84 3.87 -10.60 6.06
N LEU A 85 5.00 -9.95 6.31
CA LEU A 85 6.34 -10.55 6.19
C LEU A 85 6.65 -11.55 7.31
N THR A 86 6.02 -11.40 8.47
CA THR A 86 6.18 -12.31 9.62
C THR A 86 5.12 -13.42 9.66
N GLY A 87 4.14 -13.40 8.75
CA GLY A 87 3.05 -14.38 8.71
C GLY A 87 1.94 -14.14 9.74
N ALA A 88 1.96 -13.01 10.45
CA ALA A 88 0.91 -12.59 11.38
C ALA A 88 -0.27 -11.86 10.71
N TRP A 89 -0.24 -11.69 9.37
CA TRP A 89 -1.28 -11.00 8.62
C TRP A 89 -2.64 -11.71 8.75
N PRO A 90 -3.69 -11.02 9.22
CA PRO A 90 -5.01 -11.62 9.31
C PRO A 90 -5.54 -11.93 7.91
N ALA A 91 -6.22 -13.06 7.75
CA ALA A 91 -6.91 -13.37 6.51
C ALA A 91 -7.91 -12.23 6.19
N PRO A 92 -8.00 -11.80 4.91
CA PRO A 92 -8.98 -10.79 4.54
C PRO A 92 -10.39 -11.28 4.93
N PRO A 93 -11.27 -10.40 5.44
CA PRO A 93 -12.63 -10.79 5.77
C PRO A 93 -13.31 -11.36 4.50
N ILE A 94 -13.95 -12.52 4.64
CA ILE A 94 -14.73 -13.11 3.54
C ILE A 94 -15.86 -12.11 3.24
N PRO A 95 -15.96 -11.57 2.01
CA PRO A 95 -17.01 -10.62 1.69
C PRO A 95 -18.38 -11.28 1.89
N ALA A 96 -19.27 -10.60 2.62
CA ALA A 96 -20.63 -11.07 2.80
C ALA A 96 -21.30 -11.27 1.43
N PRO A 97 -22.13 -12.31 1.25
CA PRO A 97 -22.83 -12.54 -0.01
C PRO A 97 -23.65 -11.29 -0.37
N ALA A 98 -23.48 -10.81 -1.60
CA ALA A 98 -24.14 -9.60 -2.07
C ALA A 98 -25.67 -9.73 -1.91
N THR A 99 -26.27 -8.81 -1.16
CA THR A 99 -27.72 -8.76 -0.97
C THR A 99 -28.39 -8.52 -2.32
N PRO A 100 -29.36 -9.32 -2.77
CA PRO A 100 -30.04 -9.11 -4.04
C PRO A 100 -30.74 -7.75 -4.01
N ARG A 101 -30.41 -6.89 -4.97
CA ARG A 101 -31.11 -5.62 -5.16
C ARG A 101 -32.54 -5.96 -5.60
N ARG A 102 -33.55 -5.69 -4.77
CA ARG A 102 -34.96 -5.77 -5.19
C ARG A 102 -35.20 -4.73 -6.29
N SER A 103 -35.68 -5.21 -7.43
CA SER A 103 -36.21 -4.44 -8.56
C SER A 103 -37.50 -3.73 -8.21
#